data_AF-A0A967BD54-F1
#
_entry.id   AF-A0A967BD54-F1
#
_cell.length_a   1.000
_cell.length_b   1.000
_cell.length_c   1.000
_cell.angle_alpha   90.00
_cell.angle_beta   90.00
_cell.angle_gamma   90.00
#
_symmetry.space_group_name_H-M   'P 1'
#
loop_
_entity.id
_entity.type
_entity.pdbx_description
1 polymer ?
#
loop_
_entity_poly.entity_id
_entity_poly.type
_entity_poly.pdbx_seq_one_letter_code
_entity_poly.pdbx_strand_id
1 'polypeptide(L)'
;MTNRTRTQDNLPEPLNTVADFFTWAHRDNSGLATTVSQYMGKQGAPGIPEVRRRAHEEGLDDLLQSWRDAIPRGPTTERVVRILISPDKIEEFARETGLSQTATVNGLAEVIPGIVYRNALQAQRDAKAKTT
;
A
#
# COMPACT_ATOMS: atom_id res chain seq x y z
N MET A 1 30.89 14.01 -31.20
CA MET A 1 31.41 13.45 -29.94
C MET A 1 30.50 13.94 -28.81
N THR A 2 29.77 12.99 -28.17
CA THR A 2 29.49 12.85 -26.71
C THR A 2 29.23 14.11 -25.87
N ASN A 3 28.24 14.22 -24.96
CA ASN A 3 27.10 13.42 -24.53
C ASN A 3 26.28 14.27 -23.54
N ARG A 4 24.96 14.05 -23.52
CA ARG A 4 23.99 14.17 -22.42
C ARG A 4 24.38 14.96 -21.15
N THR A 5 23.73 16.11 -20.96
CA THR A 5 23.52 16.69 -19.63
C THR A 5 22.48 15.86 -18.89
N ARG A 6 22.91 15.36 -17.74
CA ARG A 6 22.21 14.57 -16.72
C ARG A 6 20.90 15.26 -16.34
N THR A 7 19.75 14.70 -16.75
CA THR A 7 18.46 15.04 -16.14
C THR A 7 18.53 14.57 -14.69
N GLN A 8 18.69 15.49 -13.76
CA GLN A 8 18.53 15.20 -12.34
C GLN A 8 17.03 14.96 -12.11
N ASP A 9 16.71 13.73 -11.70
CA ASP A 9 15.40 13.27 -11.29
C ASP A 9 14.89 14.09 -10.09
N ASN A 10 14.22 15.20 -10.35
CA ASN A 10 13.37 15.86 -9.37
C ASN A 10 12.01 15.18 -9.36
N LEU A 11 11.95 13.99 -8.79
CA LEU A 11 10.67 13.39 -8.42
C LEU A 11 10.07 14.22 -7.28
N PRO A 12 8.78 14.61 -7.34
CA PRO A 12 8.14 15.40 -6.29
C PRO A 12 8.31 14.74 -4.91
N GLU A 13 8.69 15.52 -3.90
CA GLU A 13 8.94 15.10 -2.50
C GLU A 13 8.05 13.97 -1.95
N PRO A 14 6.71 13.95 -2.17
CA PRO A 14 5.86 12.85 -1.70
C PRO A 14 6.20 11.47 -2.27
N LEU A 15 6.89 11.38 -3.42
CA LEU A 15 7.36 10.10 -3.96
C LEU A 15 8.59 9.57 -3.20
N ASN A 16 9.47 10.46 -2.73
CA ASN A 16 10.67 10.08 -1.99
C ASN A 16 10.30 9.51 -0.62
N THR A 17 9.37 10.14 0.12
CA THR A 17 8.91 9.63 1.41
C THR A 17 8.21 8.27 1.31
N VAL A 18 7.46 8.04 0.23
CA VAL A 18 6.84 6.73 -0.03
C VAL A 18 7.91 5.70 -0.40
N ALA A 19 8.90 6.05 -1.23
CA ALA A 19 10.01 5.16 -1.53
C ALA A 19 10.82 4.79 -0.27
N ASP A 20 11.03 5.73 0.65
CA ASP A 20 11.73 5.52 1.92
C ASP A 20 10.93 4.62 2.88
N PHE A 21 9.63 4.84 3.02
CA PHE A 21 8.75 3.97 3.82
C PHE A 21 8.77 2.53 3.30
N PHE A 22 8.72 2.37 1.98
CA PHE A 22 8.83 1.04 1.37
C PHE A 22 10.22 0.46 1.48
N THR A 23 11.28 1.26 1.45
CA THR A 23 12.64 0.80 1.69
C THR A 23 12.78 0.25 3.11
N TRP A 24 12.12 0.89 4.09
CA TRP A 24 12.06 0.40 5.46
C TRP A 24 11.28 -0.92 5.55
N ALA A 25 10.07 -0.99 4.99
CA ALA A 25 9.26 -2.23 4.97
C ALA A 25 9.88 -3.37 4.12
N HIS A 26 10.62 -3.06 3.06
CA HIS A 26 11.28 -4.04 2.20
C HIS A 26 12.54 -4.66 2.81
N ARG A 27 13.21 -3.97 3.75
CA ARG A 27 14.44 -4.51 4.37
C ARG A 27 14.18 -5.78 5.18
N ASP A 28 12.99 -5.91 5.78
CA ASP A 28 12.65 -7.07 6.61
C ASP A 28 11.54 -7.98 6.02
N ASN A 29 10.73 -7.52 5.05
CA ASN A 29 9.53 -8.23 4.56
C ASN A 29 9.38 -8.29 3.02
N SER A 30 10.48 -8.36 2.26
CA SER A 30 10.49 -8.25 0.78
C SER A 30 9.50 -9.18 0.04
N GLY A 31 9.29 -10.40 0.52
CA GLY A 31 8.28 -11.34 -0.02
C GLY A 31 6.85 -10.87 0.19
N LEU A 32 6.49 -10.48 1.42
CA LEU A 32 5.16 -10.00 1.76
C LEU A 32 4.82 -8.69 1.05
N ALA A 33 5.75 -7.73 1.03
CA ALA A 33 5.52 -6.45 0.35
C ALA A 33 5.23 -6.65 -1.15
N THR A 34 5.90 -7.62 -1.78
CA THR A 34 5.66 -7.99 -3.17
C THR A 34 4.27 -8.60 -3.36
N THR A 35 3.93 -9.62 -2.57
CA THR A 35 2.63 -10.31 -2.65
C THR A 35 1.47 -9.35 -2.41
N VAL A 36 1.55 -8.51 -1.37
CA VAL A 36 0.49 -7.53 -1.05
C VAL A 36 0.39 -6.47 -2.15
N SER A 37 1.50 -6.02 -2.73
CA SER A 37 1.48 -5.08 -3.86
C SER A 37 0.85 -5.70 -5.12
N GLN A 38 0.94 -7.02 -5.33
CA GLN A 38 0.22 -7.68 -6.42
C GLN A 38 -1.28 -7.74 -6.14
N TYR A 39 -1.68 -8.03 -4.90
CA TYR A 39 -3.09 -8.11 -4.49
C TYR A 39 -3.79 -6.75 -4.43
N MET A 40 -3.09 -5.68 -4.05
CA MET A 40 -3.67 -4.35 -3.76
C MET A 40 -3.12 -3.22 -4.63
N GLY A 41 -1.90 -3.35 -5.17
CA GLY A 41 -1.16 -2.24 -5.76
C GLY A 41 -1.42 -1.99 -7.24
N LYS A 42 -2.04 -2.94 -7.96
CA LYS A 42 -2.31 -2.81 -9.40
C LYS A 42 -3.72 -2.28 -9.67
N GLN A 43 -3.90 -1.54 -10.76
CA GLN A 43 -5.22 -1.12 -11.22
C GLN A 43 -6.06 -2.38 -11.54
N GLY A 44 -7.30 -2.42 -11.05
CA GLY A 44 -8.18 -3.59 -11.20
C GLY A 44 -7.89 -4.74 -10.23
N ALA A 45 -6.88 -4.62 -9.35
CA ALA A 45 -6.63 -5.62 -8.33
C ALA A 45 -7.78 -5.65 -7.29
N PRO A 46 -8.18 -6.84 -6.81
CA PRO A 46 -9.36 -6.99 -5.94
C PRO A 46 -9.15 -6.40 -4.54
N GLY A 47 -7.89 -6.22 -4.10
CA GLY A 47 -7.59 -5.87 -2.72
C GLY A 47 -8.06 -4.49 -2.27
N ILE A 48 -7.95 -3.45 -3.10
CA ILE A 48 -8.43 -2.10 -2.72
C ILE A 48 -9.97 -2.00 -2.67
N PRO A 49 -10.72 -2.53 -3.65
CA PRO A 49 -12.18 -2.65 -3.52
C PRO A 49 -12.61 -3.39 -2.25
N GLU A 50 -11.97 -4.51 -1.92
CA GLU A 50 -12.31 -5.31 -0.75
C GLU A 50 -11.99 -4.58 0.57
N VAL A 51 -10.81 -3.95 0.66
CA VAL A 51 -10.44 -3.13 1.82
C VAL A 51 -11.43 -1.98 2.03
N ARG A 52 -11.87 -1.31 0.96
CA ARG A 52 -12.90 -0.27 1.05
C ARG A 52 -14.23 -0.83 1.56
N ARG A 53 -14.67 -1.97 1.01
CA ARG A 53 -15.94 -2.61 1.41
C ARG A 53 -15.92 -2.98 2.90
N ARG A 54 -14.86 -3.66 3.36
CA ARG A 54 -14.71 -4.06 4.77
C ARG A 54 -14.54 -2.87 5.71
N ALA A 55 -13.80 -1.84 5.29
CA ALA A 55 -13.70 -0.61 6.07
C ALA A 55 -15.08 0.02 6.28
N HIS A 56 -15.90 0.09 5.23
CA HIS A 56 -17.24 0.64 5.31
C HIS A 56 -18.15 -0.17 6.24
N GLU A 57 -18.13 -1.50 6.13
CA GLU A 57 -18.92 -2.41 6.98
C GLU A 57 -18.60 -2.28 8.48
N GLU A 58 -17.36 -1.89 8.80
CA GLU A 58 -16.88 -1.74 10.18
C GLU A 58 -16.75 -0.27 10.63
N GLY A 59 -17.27 0.68 9.84
CA GLY A 59 -17.26 2.11 10.18
C GLY A 59 -15.86 2.75 10.21
N LEU A 60 -14.92 2.25 9.41
CA LEU A 60 -13.54 2.73 9.29
C LEU A 60 -13.33 3.66 8.08
N ASP A 61 -14.39 4.22 7.51
CA ASP A 61 -14.33 5.11 6.34
C ASP A 61 -13.39 6.31 6.57
N ASP A 62 -13.49 6.97 7.73
CA ASP A 62 -12.65 8.13 8.08
C ASP A 62 -11.17 7.76 8.17
N LEU A 63 -10.86 6.59 8.74
CA LEU A 63 -9.50 6.08 8.81
C LEU A 63 -8.95 5.83 7.40
N LEU A 64 -9.74 5.17 6.55
CA LEU A 64 -9.31 4.87 5.19
C LEU A 64 -9.16 6.14 4.36
N GLN A 65 -10.03 7.14 4.56
CA GLN A 65 -9.93 8.44 3.93
C GLN A 65 -8.66 9.19 4.38
N SER A 66 -8.31 9.13 5.67
CA SER A 66 -7.07 9.74 6.18
C SER A 66 -5.80 9.21 5.48
N TRP A 67 -5.76 7.91 5.17
CA TRP A 67 -4.63 7.32 4.41
C TRP A 67 -4.64 7.70 2.94
N ARG A 68 -5.81 8.02 2.36
CA ARG A 68 -5.91 8.46 0.97
C ARG A 68 -5.45 9.90 0.80
N ASP A 69 -5.69 10.74 1.80
CA ASP A 69 -5.45 12.18 1.73
C ASP A 69 -4.01 12.56 2.07
N ALA A 70 -3.32 11.78 2.89
CA ALA A 70 -1.97 12.07 3.32
C ALA A 70 -1.10 10.82 3.44
N ILE A 71 0.21 11.01 3.29
CA ILE A 71 1.21 9.96 3.55
C ILE A 71 1.04 9.50 5.01
N PRO A 72 0.75 8.20 5.26
CA PRO A 72 0.64 7.67 6.60
C PRO A 72 1.94 7.84 7.39
N ARG A 73 1.84 8.26 8.65
CA ARG A 73 3.00 8.53 9.52
C ARG A 73 3.50 7.31 10.28
N GLY A 74 2.84 6.16 10.15
CA GLY A 74 3.17 4.95 10.86
C GLY A 74 2.29 3.77 10.48
N PRO A 75 2.58 2.57 11.03
CA PRO A 75 1.76 1.39 10.81
C PRO A 75 0.36 1.57 11.40
N THR A 76 -0.60 0.81 10.87
CA THR A 76 -1.90 0.64 11.51
C THR A 76 -1.82 -0.41 12.64
N THR A 77 -2.96 -0.76 13.24
CA THR A 77 -3.02 -1.78 14.29
C THR A 77 -3.36 -3.16 13.72
N GLU A 78 -2.94 -4.23 14.41
CA GLU A 78 -3.35 -5.60 14.10
C GLU A 78 -4.88 -5.76 13.99
N ARG A 79 -5.62 -5.12 14.89
CA ARG A 79 -7.09 -5.13 14.86
C ARG A 79 -7.62 -4.61 13.53
N VAL A 80 -7.09 -3.48 13.08
CA VAL A 80 -7.49 -2.88 11.78
C VAL A 80 -7.09 -3.80 10.63
N VAL A 81 -5.91 -4.42 10.64
CA VAL A 81 -5.50 -5.38 9.60
C VAL A 81 -6.50 -6.54 9.50
N ARG A 82 -6.87 -7.14 10.64
CA ARG A 82 -7.80 -8.29 10.67
C ARG A 82 -9.23 -7.93 10.27
N ILE A 83 -9.61 -6.67 10.40
CA ILE A 83 -10.85 -6.14 9.86
C ILE A 83 -10.75 -6.02 8.33
N LEU A 84 -9.70 -5.36 7.85
CA LEU A 84 -9.56 -4.98 6.44
C LEU A 84 -9.19 -6.14 5.52
N ILE A 85 -8.48 -7.16 6.02
CA ILE A 85 -8.04 -8.33 5.27
C ILE A 85 -8.70 -9.57 5.86
N SER A 86 -9.28 -10.41 5.01
CA SER A 86 -9.94 -11.64 5.46
C SER A 86 -8.95 -12.60 6.15
N PRO A 87 -9.42 -13.41 7.12
CA PRO A 87 -8.59 -14.46 7.71
C PRO A 87 -7.95 -15.37 6.66
N ASP A 88 -8.74 -15.83 5.68
CA ASP A 88 -8.27 -16.69 4.58
C ASP A 88 -7.15 -16.03 3.77
N LYS A 89 -7.23 -14.71 3.53
CA LYS A 89 -6.21 -13.99 2.78
C LYS A 89 -4.95 -13.76 3.61
N ILE A 90 -5.08 -13.54 4.93
CA ILE A 90 -3.93 -13.48 5.85
C ILE A 90 -3.21 -14.83 5.87
N GLU A 91 -3.96 -15.94 5.91
CA GLU A 91 -3.39 -17.29 5.86
C GLU A 91 -2.70 -17.57 4.52
N GLU A 92 -3.32 -17.17 3.40
CA GLU A 92 -2.72 -17.26 2.07
C GLU A 92 -1.39 -16.51 2.00
N PHE A 93 -1.32 -15.27 2.48
CA PHE A 93 -0.08 -14.50 2.53
C PHE A 93 0.98 -15.13 3.43
N ALA A 94 0.59 -15.66 4.59
CA ALA A 94 1.51 -16.35 5.49
C ALA A 94 2.11 -17.59 4.80
N ARG A 95 1.28 -18.40 4.14
CA ARG A 95 1.70 -19.60 3.40
C ARG A 95 2.61 -19.26 2.22
N GLU A 96 2.30 -18.23 1.44
CA GLU A 96 3.08 -17.84 0.27
C GLU A 96 4.45 -17.25 0.64
N THR A 97 4.53 -16.56 1.77
CA THR A 97 5.76 -15.90 2.21
C THR A 97 6.59 -16.75 3.19
N GLY A 98 6.03 -17.85 3.70
CA GLY A 98 6.62 -18.67 4.74
C GLY A 98 6.67 -18.00 6.12
N LEU A 99 5.99 -16.87 6.29
CA LEU A 99 5.90 -16.14 7.54
C LEU A 99 4.88 -16.77 8.49
N SER A 100 5.06 -16.56 9.79
CA SER A 100 4.00 -16.85 10.77
C SER A 100 2.82 -15.90 10.56
N GLN A 101 1.60 -16.30 10.96
CA GLN A 101 0.43 -15.41 10.87
C GLN A 101 0.67 -14.08 11.59
N THR A 102 1.33 -14.09 12.75
CA THR A 102 1.66 -12.87 13.51
C THR A 102 2.60 -11.96 12.72
N ALA A 103 3.66 -12.51 12.11
CA ALA A 103 4.59 -11.74 11.29
C ALA A 103 3.89 -11.17 10.05
N THR A 104 3.01 -11.94 9.41
CA THR A 104 2.19 -11.49 8.29
C THR A 104 1.29 -10.32 8.67
N VAL A 105 0.59 -10.41 9.79
CA VAL A 105 -0.30 -9.33 10.27
C VAL A 105 0.49 -8.06 10.60
N ASN A 106 1.66 -8.19 11.24
CA ASN A 106 2.52 -7.04 11.54
C ASN A 106 3.03 -6.38 10.25
N GLY A 107 3.51 -7.17 9.28
CA GLY A 107 3.96 -6.64 8.00
C GLY A 107 2.81 -6.00 7.20
N LEU A 108 1.60 -6.57 7.25
CA LEU A 108 0.40 -5.96 6.67
C LEU A 108 0.07 -4.61 7.32
N ALA A 109 0.24 -4.49 8.63
CA ALA A 109 -0.02 -3.26 9.38
C ALA A 109 0.91 -2.12 8.92
N GLU A 110 2.13 -2.45 8.54
CA GLU A 110 3.09 -1.51 7.95
C GLU A 110 2.68 -1.15 6.52
N VAL A 111 2.40 -2.11 5.65
CA VAL A 111 2.30 -1.82 4.20
C VAL A 111 0.93 -1.29 3.74
N ILE A 112 -0.18 -1.71 4.35
CA ILE A 112 -1.55 -1.40 3.88
C ILE A 112 -1.79 0.12 3.74
N PRO A 113 -1.49 0.96 4.76
CA PRO A 113 -1.74 2.39 4.66
C PRO A 113 -1.03 3.03 3.45
N GLY A 114 0.23 2.68 3.23
CA GLY A 114 1.02 3.21 2.12
C GLY A 114 0.51 2.77 0.74
N ILE A 115 -0.02 1.55 0.62
CA ILE A 115 -0.64 1.08 -0.63
C ILE A 115 -1.94 1.83 -0.91
N VAL A 116 -2.77 2.06 0.11
CA VAL A 116 -4.01 2.84 -0.02
C VAL A 116 -3.71 4.25 -0.50
N TYR A 117 -2.73 4.93 0.11
CA TYR A 117 -2.27 6.25 -0.32
C TYR A 117 -1.87 6.27 -1.80
N ARG A 118 -1.01 5.33 -2.22
CA ARG A 118 -0.56 5.25 -3.62
C ARG A 118 -1.70 4.98 -4.60
N ASN A 119 -2.62 4.10 -4.24
CA ASN A 119 -3.77 3.82 -5.09
C ASN A 119 -4.62 5.09 -5.30
N ALA A 120 -4.82 5.88 -4.25
CA ALA A 120 -5.50 7.16 -4.34
C ALA A 120 -4.74 8.16 -5.23
N LEU A 121 -3.43 8.29 -5.08
CA LEU A 121 -2.61 9.14 -5.95
C LEU A 121 -2.68 8.71 -7.43
N GLN A 122 -2.63 7.41 -7.70
CA GLN A 122 -2.73 6.90 -9.07
C GLN A 122 -4.10 7.20 -9.67
N ALA A 123 -5.19 6.97 -8.93
CA ALA A 123 -6.54 7.28 -9.37
C ALA A 123 -6.72 8.78 -9.69
N GLN A 124 -6.12 9.67 -8.89
CA GLN A 124 -6.14 11.12 -9.14
C GLN A 124 -5.37 11.48 -10.42
N ARG A 125 -4.22 10.84 -10.67
CA ARG A 125 -3.42 11.04 -11.89
C ARG A 125 -4.19 10.59 -13.13
N ASP A 126 -4.79 9.41 -13.06
CA ASP A 126 -5.59 8.85 -14.16
C ASP A 126 -6.80 9.74 -14.48
N ALA A 127 -7.45 10.31 -13.45
CA ALA A 127 -8.57 11.24 -13.64
C ALA A 127 -8.12 12.55 -14.33
N LYS A 128 -6.97 13.10 -13.95
CA LYS A 128 -6.40 14.29 -14.60
C LYS A 128 -6.04 14.03 -16.06
N ALA A 129 -5.42 12.88 -16.35
CA ALA A 129 -5.02 12.50 -17.70
C ALA A 129 -6.21 12.31 -18.67
N LYS A 130 -7.39 11.90 -18.16
CA LYS A 130 -8.60 11.74 -18.99
C LYS A 130 -9.33 13.06 -19.30
N THR A 131 -8.97 14.15 -18.63
CA THR A 131 -9.61 15.46 -18.77
C THR A 131 -8.80 16.40 -19.70
N THR A 132 -7.66 15.92 -20.22
CA THR A 132 -6.78 16.64 -21.17
C THR A 132 -6.85 15.96 -22.53
#